data_AF-A0A7X0ZI60-F1
#
_entry.id   AF-A0A7X0ZI60-F1
#
_cell.length_a   1.000
_cell.length_b   1.000
_cell.length_c   1.000
_cell.angle_alpha   90.00
_cell.angle_beta   90.00
_cell.angle_gamma   90.00
#
_symmetry.space_group_name_H-M   'P 1'
#
loop_
_entity.id
_entity.type
_entity.pdbx_description
1 polymer ?
#
loop_
_entity_poly.entity_id
_entity_poly.type
_entity_poly.pdbx_seq_one_letter_code
_entity_poly.pdbx_strand_id
1 'polypeptide(L)' 'MKEDILQVQYPNDLLLDVGFYGEQYKIFVIKNLNWEEPVVVYALTDFNDMLYYLQKIINDITMFK' A
#
# COMPACT_ATOMS: atom_id res chain seq x y z
N MET A 1 -10.23 -2.64 15.29
CA MET A 1 -11.07 -2.85 14.09
C MET A 1 -10.12 -3.16 12.93
N LYS A 2 -10.53 -3.99 11.96
CA LYS A 2 -9.79 -4.24 10.73
C LYS A 2 -10.72 -3.89 9.57
N GLU A 3 -10.35 -2.91 8.78
CA GLU A 3 -11.07 -2.53 7.56
C GLU A 3 -10.11 -2.61 6.39
N ASP A 4 -10.39 -3.49 5.44
CA ASP A 4 -9.65 -3.51 4.17
C ASP A 4 -10.24 -2.41 3.28
N ILE A 5 -9.39 -1.53 2.75
CA ILE A 5 -9.80 -0.34 2.00
C ILE A 5 -9.71 -0.62 0.50
N LEU A 6 -8.56 -1.08 0.02
CA LEU A 6 -8.37 -1.50 -1.37
C LEU A 6 -7.21 -2.47 -1.50
N GLN A 7 -7.29 -3.30 -2.55
CA GLN A 7 -6.20 -4.15 -2.99
C GLN A 7 -6.16 -4.12 -4.52
N VAL A 8 -5.01 -3.79 -5.12
CA VAL A 8 -4.86 -3.61 -6.57
C VAL A 8 -3.61 -4.32 -7.08
N GLN A 9 -3.79 -5.17 -8.08
CA GLN A 9 -2.68 -5.83 -8.78
C GLN A 9 -2.15 -4.93 -9.89
N TYR A 10 -0.84 -4.70 -9.88
CA TYR A 10 -0.07 -4.02 -10.92
C TYR A 10 0.76 -5.04 -11.73
N PRO A 11 1.24 -4.66 -12.93
CA PRO A 11 2.24 -5.44 -13.66
C PRO A 11 3.52 -5.69 -12.84
N ASN A 12 4.36 -6.62 -13.30
CA ASN A 12 5.61 -7.02 -12.62
C ASN A 12 5.40 -7.66 -11.24
N ASP A 13 4.27 -8.35 -11.06
CA ASP A 13 3.90 -9.08 -9.86
C ASP A 13 3.87 -8.22 -8.59
N LEU A 14 3.51 -6.94 -8.75
CA LEU A 14 3.33 -5.98 -7.66
C LEU A 14 1.87 -5.94 -7.22
N LEU A 15 1.64 -6.04 -5.91
CA LEU A 15 0.33 -5.93 -5.27
C LEU A 15 0.35 -4.74 -4.31
N LEU A 16 -0.52 -3.76 -4.53
CA LEU A 16 -0.75 -2.65 -3.60
C LEU A 16 -1.92 -3.02 -2.68
N ASP A 17 -1.71 -3.02 -1.38
CA ASP A 17 -2.72 -3.29 -0.36
C ASP A 17 -2.82 -2.12 0.63
N VAL A 18 -4.04 -1.71 0.95
CA VAL A 18 -4.32 -0.63 1.90
C VAL A 18 -5.44 -1.07 2.83
N GLY A 19 -5.21 -0.90 4.13
CA GLY A 19 -6.21 -1.18 5.15
C GLY A 19 -6.00 -0.36 6.42
N PHE A 20 -7.02 -0.31 7.26
CA PHE A 20 -6.97 0.27 8.59
C PHE A 20 -6.93 -0.84 9.64
N TYR A 21 -5.81 -0.93 10.36
CA TYR A 21 -5.52 -2.01 11.30
C TYR A 21 -5.19 -1.45 12.68
N GLY A 22 -6.03 -1.79 13.67
CA GLY A 22 -5.89 -1.26 15.02
C GLY A 22 -6.31 0.20 15.03
N GLU A 23 -5.33 1.10 14.88
CA GLU A 23 -5.49 2.56 14.92
C GLU A 23 -4.71 3.26 13.79
N GLN A 24 -4.21 2.50 12.81
CA GLN A 24 -3.35 3.01 11.75
C GLN A 24 -3.82 2.54 10.39
N TYR A 25 -3.78 3.43 9.42
CA TYR A 25 -3.75 3.08 8.02
C TYR A 25 -2.41 2.45 7.68
N LYS A 26 -2.43 1.31 6.98
CA LYS A 26 -1.23 0.68 6.45
C LYS A 26 -1.31 0.63 4.94
N ILE A 27 -0.18 0.88 4.30
CA ILE A 27 0.01 0.72 2.86
C ILE A 27 1.14 -0.27 2.66
N PHE A 28 0.88 -1.35 1.91
CA PHE A 28 1.85 -2.35 1.53
C PHE A 28 2.01 -2.39 0.02
N VAL A 29 3.26 -2.50 -0.45
CA VAL A 29 3.56 -2.94 -1.80
C VAL A 29 4.27 -4.28 -1.70
N ILE A 30 3.61 -5.34 -2.16
CA ILE A 30 4.09 -6.71 -2.11
C ILE A 30 4.57 -7.12 -3.49
N LYS A 31 5.73 -7.79 -3.59
CA LYS A 31 6.23 -8.36 -4.83
C LYS A 31 6.20 -9.88 -4.76
N ASN A 32 5.78 -10.54 -5.85
CA ASN A 32 5.73 -12.00 -5.95
C ASN A 32 4.93 -12.66 -4.80
N LEU A 33 3.92 -11.95 -4.27
CA LEU A 33 3.13 -12.38 -3.10
C LEU A 33 3.98 -12.65 -1.82
N ASN A 34 5.21 -12.13 -1.73
CA ASN A 34 6.06 -12.28 -0.56
C ASN A 34 5.67 -11.26 0.54
N TRP A 35 4.73 -11.63 1.38
CA TRP A 35 4.26 -10.79 2.50
C TRP A 35 5.28 -10.63 3.63
N GLU A 36 6.28 -11.50 3.71
CA GLU A 36 7.35 -11.42 4.73
C GLU A 36 8.33 -10.29 4.42
N GLU A 37 8.52 -9.97 3.14
CA GLU A 37 9.43 -8.92 2.66
C GLU A 37 8.71 -7.93 1.72
N PRO A 38 7.81 -7.09 2.25
CA PRO A 38 7.16 -6.04 1.46
C PRO A 38 8.19 -5.05 0.91
N VAL A 39 8.00 -4.63 -0.34
CA VAL A 39 8.82 -3.61 -1.01
C VAL A 39 8.61 -2.24 -0.39
N VAL A 40 7.38 -1.95 0.02
CA VAL A 40 6.99 -0.70 0.68
C VAL A 40 6.09 -1.02 1.86
N VAL A 41 6.33 -0.34 2.99
CA VAL A 41 5.45 -0.35 4.16
C VAL A 41 5.33 1.07 4.70
N TYR A 42 4.09 1.55 4.82
CA TYR A 42 3.78 2.75 5.59
C TYR A 42 2.75 2.43 6.67
N ALA A 43 2.85 3.13 7.80
CA ALA A 43 1.88 3.12 8.88
C ALA A 43 1.59 4.57 9.26
N LEU A 44 0.33 4.98 9.15
CA LEU A 44 -0.10 6.38 9.24
C LEU A 44 -1.35 6.46 10.10
N THR A 45 -1.43 7.44 10.99
CA THR A 45 -2.60 7.64 11.86
C THR A 45 -3.60 8.64 11.28
N ASP A 46 -3.16 9.51 10.37
CA ASP A 46 -4.01 10.49 9.70
C ASP A 46 -4.42 10.02 8.30
N PHE A 47 -5.68 10.27 7.95
CA PHE A 47 -6.25 9.87 6.67
C PHE A 47 -5.69 10.67 5.48
N ASN A 48 -5.43 11.97 5.65
CA ASN A 48 -4.87 12.79 4.57
C ASN A 48 -3.41 12.44 4.31
N ASP A 49 -2.65 12.14 5.36
CA ASP A 49 -1.29 11.59 5.20
C ASP A 49 -1.34 10.26 4.44
N MET A 50 -2.29 9.37 4.77
CA MET A 50 -2.49 8.13 4.02
C MET A 50 -2.73 8.38 2.54
N LEU A 51 -3.64 9.31 2.20
CA LEU A 51 -3.91 9.66 0.81
C LEU A 51 -2.68 10.23 0.09
N TYR A 52 -1.90 11.08 0.76
CA TYR A 52 -0.68 11.65 0.21
C TYR A 52 0.36 10.57 -0.13
N TYR A 53 0.66 9.66 0.80
CA TYR A 53 1.62 8.58 0.57
C TYR A 53 1.11 7.56 -0.45
N LEU A 54 -0.19 7.26 -0.43
CA LEU A 54 -0.81 6.39 -1.42
C LEU A 54 -0.63 6.94 -2.83
N GLN A 55 -0.90 8.23 -3.04
CA GLN A 55 -0.70 8.87 -4.34
C GLN A 55 0.75 8.82 -4.80
N LYS A 56 1.70 9.05 -3.88
CA LYS A 56 3.14 8.96 -4.17
C LYS A 56 3.53 7.55 -4.62
N ILE A 57 3.07 6.52 -3.92
CA ILE A 57 3.35 5.11 -4.25
C ILE A 57 2.75 4.74 -5.60
N ILE A 58 1.52 5.17 -5.88
CA ILE A 58 0.88 4.95 -7.18
C ILE A 58 1.69 5.60 -8.30
N ASN A 59 2.17 6.83 -8.11
CA ASN A 59 3.04 7.50 -9.08
C ASN A 59 4.33 6.71 -9.28
N ASP A 60 4.98 6.28 -8.21
CA ASP A 60 6.22 5.51 -8.27
C ASP A 60 6.01 4.19 -9.04
N ILE A 61 4.95 3.42 -8.72
CA ILE A 61 4.65 2.15 -9.40
C ILE A 61 4.33 2.37 -10.89
N THR A 62 3.58 3.43 -11.21
CA THR A 62 3.10 3.67 -12.58
C THR A 62 4.12 4.33 -13.49
N MET A 63 5.12 5.04 -12.94
CA MET A 63 6.22 5.65 -13.70
C MET A 63 7.25 4.64 -14.24
N PHE A 64 7.18 3.36 -13.85
CA PHE A 64 8.03 2.29 -14.42
C PHE A 64 7.45 1.64 -15.69
N LYS A 65 6.56 2.33 -16.41
CA LYS A 65 6.06 1.90 -17.73
C LYS A 65 6.87 2.50 -18.88
#